data_AF-A0A1Y4WJQ3-F1
#
_entry.id   AF-A0A1Y4WJQ3-F1
#
_cell.length_a   1.000
_cell.length_b   1.000
_cell.length_c   1.000
_cell.angle_alpha   90.00
_cell.angle_beta   90.00
_cell.angle_gamma   90.00
#
_symmetry.space_group_name_H-M   'P 1'
#
loop_
_entity.id
_entity.type
_entity.pdbx_description
1 polymer ?
#
loop_
_entity_poly.entity_id
_entity_poly.type
_entity_poly.pdbx_seq_one_letter_code
_entity_poly.pdbx_strand_id
1 'polypeptide(L)'
;MANYIVWGLFIFALCFLGFFFKKRVNENRAHRQKAAMEYEAKKERYSYLRPGVLETCPREDVTAAALFHCMRKENDDFDHYFEKMNESERTVYGIYMITSSLEGRNASLHSFFLSPASQPYVPMVVDIFERVGAHEIADLMKAARRFAEIIENDEEDDEDDPEMGDYSRYNFSDFTNEFVTLVSTTNLGEKLTQYVLDHKEDFYDTDIPDEDKEGDEIDEKRISDEI
;
A
#
# COMPACT_ATOMS: atom_id res chain seq x y z
N MET A 1 -56.70 -7.96 -23.42
CA MET A 1 -56.44 -6.80 -22.55
C MET A 1 -55.44 -7.11 -21.43
N ALA A 2 -55.59 -8.21 -20.67
CA ALA A 2 -54.68 -8.55 -19.58
C ALA A 2 -53.18 -8.61 -19.95
N ASN A 3 -52.82 -9.22 -21.10
CA ASN A 3 -51.42 -9.30 -21.54
C ASN A 3 -50.75 -7.94 -21.78
N TYR A 4 -51.46 -6.96 -22.34
CA TYR A 4 -50.87 -5.63 -22.61
C TYR A 4 -50.59 -4.85 -21.31
N ILE A 5 -51.39 -5.07 -20.27
CA ILE A 5 -51.19 -4.46 -18.94
C ILE A 5 -49.95 -5.08 -18.27
N VAL A 6 -49.80 -6.40 -18.34
CA VAL A 6 -48.63 -7.12 -17.78
C VAL A 6 -47.34 -6.67 -18.47
N TRP A 7 -47.33 -6.56 -19.80
CA TRP A 7 -46.17 -6.06 -20.54
C TRP A 7 -45.86 -4.58 -20.25
N GLY A 8 -46.89 -3.74 -20.07
CA GLY A 8 -46.71 -2.34 -19.65
C GLY A 8 -46.05 -2.21 -18.27
N LEU A 9 -46.51 -3.00 -17.29
CA LEU A 9 -45.92 -3.05 -15.94
C LEU A 9 -44.48 -3.60 -15.96
N PHE A 10 -44.21 -4.61 -16.80
CA PHE A 10 -42.87 -5.18 -16.94
C PHE A 10 -41.87 -4.17 -17.55
N ILE A 11 -42.26 -3.46 -18.60
CA ILE A 11 -41.41 -2.42 -19.22
C ILE A 11 -41.17 -1.28 -18.22
N PHE A 12 -42.20 -0.86 -17.49
CA PHE A 12 -42.04 0.15 -16.45
C PHE A 12 -41.05 -0.29 -15.35
N ALA A 13 -41.14 -1.54 -14.89
CA ALA A 13 -40.20 -2.11 -13.92
C ALA A 13 -38.76 -2.14 -14.46
N LEU A 14 -38.57 -2.52 -15.74
CA LEU A 14 -37.25 -2.51 -16.38
C LEU A 14 -36.67 -1.09 -16.51
N CYS A 15 -37.49 -0.11 -16.91
CA CYS A 15 -37.07 1.29 -16.97
C CYS A 15 -36.69 1.83 -15.58
N PHE A 16 -37.47 1.48 -14.55
CA PHE A 16 -37.19 1.87 -13.17
C PHE A 16 -35.89 1.24 -12.65
N LEU A 17 -35.69 -0.06 -12.86
CA LEU A 17 -34.43 -0.75 -12.54
C LEU A 17 -33.24 -0.13 -13.28
N GLY A 18 -33.37 0.10 -14.60
CA GLY A 18 -32.31 0.73 -15.40
C GLY A 18 -31.91 2.12 -14.90
N PHE A 19 -32.88 2.94 -14.49
CA PHE A 19 -32.61 4.25 -13.88
C PHE A 19 -31.84 4.13 -12.56
N PHE A 20 -32.28 3.25 -11.66
CA PHE A 20 -31.61 3.03 -10.36
C PHE A 20 -30.20 2.46 -10.53
N PHE A 21 -30.01 1.49 -11.43
CA PHE A 21 -28.68 0.95 -11.76
C PHE A 21 -27.76 2.04 -12.32
N LYS A 22 -28.23 2.85 -13.26
CA LYS A 22 -27.43 3.96 -13.83
C LYS A 22 -27.05 4.99 -12.76
N LYS A 23 -28.00 5.35 -11.88
CA LYS A 23 -27.74 6.26 -10.76
C LYS A 23 -26.66 5.71 -9.83
N ARG A 24 -26.80 4.45 -9.38
CA ARG A 24 -25.83 3.78 -8.50
C ARG A 24 -24.43 3.66 -9.13
N VAL A 25 -24.36 3.34 -10.42
CA VAL A 25 -23.08 3.26 -11.15
C VAL A 25 -22.42 4.63 -11.23
N ASN A 26 -23.19 5.69 -11.52
CA ASN A 26 -22.65 7.06 -11.56
C ASN A 26 -22.16 7.53 -10.19
N GLU A 27 -22.90 7.28 -9.12
CA GLU A 27 -22.47 7.59 -7.75
C GLU A 27 -21.17 6.85 -7.39
N ASN A 28 -21.09 5.55 -7.65
CA ASN A 28 -19.87 4.77 -7.44
C ASN A 28 -18.70 5.30 -8.27
N ARG A 29 -18.94 5.72 -9.52
CA ARG A 29 -17.90 6.31 -10.38
C ARG A 29 -17.41 7.65 -9.81
N ALA A 30 -18.32 8.51 -9.35
CA ALA A 30 -17.97 9.78 -8.74
C ALA A 30 -17.16 9.60 -7.44
N HIS A 31 -17.54 8.63 -6.60
CA HIS A 31 -16.77 8.28 -5.40
C HIS A 31 -15.35 7.79 -5.74
N ARG A 32 -15.22 6.90 -6.73
CA ARG A 32 -13.90 6.44 -7.21
C ARG A 32 -13.05 7.57 -7.77
N GLN A 33 -13.66 8.47 -8.55
CA GLN A 33 -12.96 9.64 -9.08
C GLN A 33 -12.49 10.57 -7.97
N LYS A 34 -13.33 10.83 -6.96
CA LYS A 34 -12.95 11.64 -5.79
C LYS A 34 -11.79 11.02 -5.02
N ALA A 35 -11.86 9.71 -4.75
CA ALA A 35 -10.79 8.99 -4.06
C ALA A 35 -9.47 9.02 -4.86
N ALA A 36 -9.53 8.85 -6.18
CA ALA A 36 -8.36 8.93 -7.04
C ALA A 36 -7.74 10.35 -7.04
N MET A 37 -8.56 11.41 -7.13
CA MET A 37 -8.06 12.79 -7.06
C MET A 37 -7.43 13.10 -5.69
N GLU A 38 -8.02 12.61 -4.60
CA GLU A 38 -7.46 12.79 -3.26
C GLU A 38 -6.13 12.03 -3.10
N TYR A 39 -6.04 10.82 -3.63
CA TYR A 39 -4.80 10.04 -3.65
C TYR A 39 -3.69 10.76 -4.43
N GLU A 40 -3.97 11.22 -5.65
CA GLU A 40 -2.98 11.95 -6.45
C GLU A 40 -2.54 13.25 -5.78
N ALA A 41 -3.47 14.01 -5.19
CA ALA A 41 -3.13 15.24 -4.46
C ALA A 41 -2.24 14.97 -3.24
N LYS A 42 -2.48 13.88 -2.51
CA LYS A 42 -1.60 13.47 -1.39
C LYS A 42 -0.26 12.98 -1.89
N LYS A 43 -0.23 12.20 -2.98
CA LYS A 43 0.99 11.73 -3.61
C LYS A 43 1.88 12.88 -4.02
N GLU A 44 1.34 13.87 -4.73
CA GLU A 44 2.05 15.09 -5.14
C GLU A 44 2.56 15.85 -3.90
N ARG A 45 1.68 16.10 -2.93
CA ARG A 45 2.01 16.84 -1.70
C ARG A 45 3.13 16.21 -0.87
N TYR A 46 3.17 14.88 -0.80
CA TYR A 46 4.09 14.14 0.08
C TYR A 46 5.21 13.42 -0.70
N SER A 47 5.40 13.74 -1.98
CA SER A 47 6.50 13.18 -2.78
C SER A 47 7.88 13.58 -2.24
N TYR A 48 8.01 14.84 -1.80
CA TYR A 48 9.21 15.36 -1.12
C TYR A 48 8.84 15.85 0.28
N LEU A 49 9.54 15.37 1.29
CA LEU A 49 9.25 15.72 2.68
C LEU A 49 10.26 16.74 3.20
N ARG A 50 9.78 17.97 3.42
CA ARG A 50 10.58 19.03 4.07
C ARG A 50 10.54 18.86 5.60
N PRO A 51 11.58 19.30 6.33
CA PRO A 51 11.54 19.37 7.79
C PRO A 51 10.28 20.12 8.28
N GLY A 52 9.56 19.55 9.24
CA GLY A 52 8.31 20.10 9.77
C GLY A 52 7.02 19.60 9.10
N VAL A 53 7.08 18.92 7.95
CA VAL A 53 5.87 18.43 7.24
C VAL A 53 5.15 17.35 8.05
N LEU A 54 5.89 16.39 8.61
CA LEU A 54 5.31 15.25 9.35
C LEU A 54 4.68 15.66 10.70
N GLU A 55 5.07 16.81 11.24
CA GLU A 55 4.53 17.36 12.50
C GLU A 55 3.29 18.21 12.28
N THR A 56 3.11 18.73 11.06
CA THR A 56 2.02 19.65 10.72
C THR A 56 0.95 18.99 9.86
N CYS A 57 1.25 17.85 9.23
CA CYS A 57 0.24 17.11 8.47
C CYS A 57 -0.81 16.47 9.39
N PRO A 58 -2.02 16.18 8.87
CA PRO A 58 -3.03 15.43 9.62
C PRO A 58 -2.46 14.09 10.12
N ARG A 59 -2.84 13.66 11.32
CA ARG A 59 -2.29 12.42 11.91
C ARG A 59 -2.55 11.20 11.02
N GLU A 60 -3.74 11.15 10.42
CA GLU A 60 -4.16 10.13 9.46
C GLU A 60 -3.33 10.11 8.17
N ASP A 61 -2.61 11.19 7.86
CA ASP A 61 -1.77 11.32 6.68
C ASP A 61 -0.31 10.98 6.95
N VAL A 62 0.16 10.89 8.20
CA VAL A 62 1.59 10.73 8.56
C VAL A 62 2.20 9.51 7.88
N THR A 63 1.58 8.33 8.02
CA THR A 63 2.06 7.10 7.38
C THR A 63 1.97 7.18 5.87
N ALA A 64 0.88 7.76 5.33
CA ALA A 64 0.73 7.94 3.89
C ALA A 64 1.82 8.86 3.32
N ALA A 65 2.21 9.90 4.06
CA ALA A 65 3.25 10.83 3.66
C ALA A 65 4.62 10.14 3.56
N ALA A 66 4.99 9.38 4.59
CA ALA A 66 6.21 8.56 4.58
C ALA A 66 6.20 7.51 3.46
N LEU A 67 5.04 6.89 3.19
CA LEU A 67 4.90 5.93 2.11
C LEU A 67 5.06 6.58 0.74
N PHE A 68 4.41 7.72 0.47
CA PHE A 68 4.53 8.40 -0.82
C PHE A 68 5.96 8.84 -1.12
N HIS A 69 6.68 9.30 -0.11
CA HIS A 69 8.12 9.56 -0.19
C HIS A 69 8.92 8.31 -0.59
N CYS A 70 8.63 7.16 0.04
CA CYS A 70 9.27 5.90 -0.33
C CYS A 70 8.92 5.45 -1.76
N MET A 71 7.66 5.56 -2.15
CA MET A 71 7.19 5.24 -3.51
C MET A 71 7.82 6.14 -4.56
N ARG A 72 8.08 7.43 -4.26
CA ARG A 72 8.83 8.29 -5.17
C ARG A 72 10.23 7.71 -5.42
N LYS A 73 10.96 7.31 -4.38
CA LYS A 73 12.30 6.70 -4.55
C LYS A 73 12.28 5.43 -5.40
N GLU A 74 11.25 4.61 -5.26
CA GLU A 74 11.01 3.46 -6.14
C GLU A 74 10.79 3.90 -7.60
N ASN A 75 9.96 4.91 -7.83
CA ASN A 75 9.72 5.42 -9.18
C ASN A 75 10.95 6.07 -9.82
N ASP A 76 11.81 6.71 -9.02
CA ASP A 76 13.04 7.36 -9.49
C ASP A 76 14.12 6.35 -9.92
N ASP A 77 14.21 5.20 -9.25
CA ASP A 77 15.17 4.13 -9.58
C ASP A 77 14.66 2.76 -9.11
N PHE A 78 13.78 2.17 -9.90
CA PHE A 78 13.13 0.89 -9.59
C PHE A 78 14.11 -0.27 -9.35
N ASP A 79 15.31 -0.22 -9.93
CA ASP A 79 16.29 -1.30 -9.78
C ASP A 79 17.13 -1.18 -8.50
N HIS A 80 17.31 0.04 -7.97
CA HIS A 80 18.18 0.30 -6.80
C HIS A 80 17.52 1.10 -5.67
N TYR A 81 16.18 1.15 -5.65
CA TYR A 81 15.45 1.94 -4.64
C TYR A 81 15.69 1.42 -3.23
N PHE A 82 15.82 0.11 -3.05
CA PHE A 82 16.06 -0.51 -1.76
C PHE A 82 17.39 -0.02 -1.16
N GLU A 83 18.46 0.01 -1.96
CA GLU A 83 19.79 0.48 -1.56
C GLU A 83 19.78 1.97 -1.19
N LYS A 84 18.93 2.76 -1.84
CA LYS A 84 18.75 4.20 -1.60
C LYS A 84 17.88 4.53 -0.39
N MET A 85 17.11 3.55 0.10
CA MET A 85 16.31 3.73 1.31
C MET A 85 17.14 3.53 2.57
N ASN A 86 16.94 4.39 3.56
CA ASN A 86 17.47 4.15 4.91
C ASN A 86 16.63 3.10 5.67
N GLU A 87 17.03 2.79 6.90
CA GLU A 87 16.39 1.76 7.71
C GLU A 87 14.91 2.07 8.03
N SER A 88 14.59 3.32 8.33
CA SER A 88 13.21 3.74 8.63
C SER A 88 12.32 3.71 7.40
N GLU A 89 12.84 4.12 6.25
CA GLU A 89 12.16 4.02 4.96
C GLU A 89 11.90 2.57 4.56
N ARG A 90 12.90 1.69 4.68
CA ARG A 90 12.74 0.25 4.43
C ARG A 90 11.73 -0.39 5.38
N THR A 91 11.65 0.09 6.62
CA THR A 91 10.67 -0.41 7.59
C THR A 91 9.23 -0.07 7.15
N VAL A 92 8.98 1.18 6.81
CA VAL A 92 7.64 1.62 6.33
C VAL A 92 7.30 0.95 5.00
N TYR A 93 8.22 0.95 4.04
CA TYR A 93 7.98 0.38 2.72
C TYR A 93 7.85 -1.15 2.75
N GLY A 94 8.62 -1.84 3.61
CA GLY A 94 8.50 -3.28 3.80
C GLY A 94 7.11 -3.70 4.32
N ILE A 95 6.58 -2.97 5.30
CA ILE A 95 5.21 -3.20 5.80
C ILE A 95 4.19 -2.94 4.68
N TYR A 96 4.40 -1.91 3.85
CA TYR A 96 3.58 -1.65 2.67
C TYR A 96 3.64 -2.81 1.65
N MET A 97 4.82 -3.35 1.35
CA MET A 97 4.99 -4.47 0.42
C MET A 97 4.23 -5.72 0.88
N ILE A 98 4.28 -6.00 2.18
CA ILE A 98 3.57 -7.14 2.79
C ILE A 98 2.07 -6.92 2.75
N THR A 99 1.60 -5.77 3.21
CA THR A 99 0.15 -5.47 3.22
C THR A 99 -0.43 -5.40 1.82
N SER A 100 0.30 -4.86 0.84
CA SER A 100 -0.10 -4.84 -0.57
C SER A 100 -0.19 -6.23 -1.19
N SER A 101 0.62 -7.20 -0.73
CA SER A 101 0.52 -8.60 -1.19
C SER A 101 -0.82 -9.27 -0.80
N LEU A 102 -1.55 -8.67 0.14
CA LEU A 102 -2.86 -9.11 0.61
C LEU A 102 -4.00 -8.45 -0.16
N GLU A 103 -3.70 -7.67 -1.20
CA GLU A 103 -4.69 -7.05 -2.07
C GLU A 103 -4.80 -7.78 -3.41
N GLY A 104 -6.00 -7.83 -3.98
CA GLY A 104 -6.23 -8.38 -5.31
C GLY A 104 -6.64 -9.87 -5.35
N ARG A 105 -6.51 -10.48 -6.53
CA ARG A 105 -7.17 -11.77 -6.84
C ARG A 105 -6.49 -13.00 -6.21
N ASN A 106 -5.21 -12.90 -5.85
CA ASN A 106 -4.41 -13.96 -5.23
C ASN A 106 -3.80 -13.52 -3.87
N ALA A 107 -4.43 -12.55 -3.23
CA ALA A 107 -4.04 -11.95 -1.96
C ALA A 107 -3.61 -12.98 -0.90
N SER A 108 -2.32 -12.99 -0.53
CA SER A 108 -1.78 -13.91 0.48
C SER A 108 -0.34 -13.56 0.84
N LEU A 109 0.09 -13.93 2.06
CA LEU A 109 1.50 -13.87 2.43
C LEU A 109 2.38 -14.76 1.54
N HIS A 110 1.84 -15.84 0.98
CA HIS A 110 2.53 -16.63 -0.04
C HIS A 110 2.96 -15.77 -1.25
N SER A 111 2.09 -14.86 -1.69
CA SER A 111 2.40 -13.97 -2.82
C SER A 111 3.51 -12.98 -2.50
N PHE A 112 3.65 -12.58 -1.23
CA PHE A 112 4.82 -11.83 -0.77
C PHE A 112 6.07 -12.70 -0.98
N PHE A 113 6.20 -13.85 -0.31
CA PHE A 113 7.43 -14.64 -0.36
C PHE A 113 7.87 -15.09 -1.78
N LEU A 114 6.94 -15.27 -2.72
CA LEU A 114 7.26 -15.64 -4.10
C LEU A 114 7.62 -14.46 -5.01
N SER A 115 7.32 -13.22 -4.63
CA SER A 115 7.46 -12.07 -5.53
C SER A 115 8.90 -11.55 -5.60
N PRO A 116 9.53 -11.45 -6.80
CA PRO A 116 10.87 -10.88 -6.95
C PRO A 116 11.00 -9.46 -6.40
N ALA A 117 9.95 -8.64 -6.49
CA ALA A 117 9.97 -7.27 -5.98
C ALA A 117 10.07 -7.20 -4.45
N SER A 118 9.65 -8.25 -3.75
CA SER A 118 9.67 -8.31 -2.29
C SER A 118 10.93 -8.97 -1.72
N GLN A 119 11.72 -9.65 -2.55
CA GLN A 119 12.91 -10.40 -2.14
C GLN A 119 13.88 -9.60 -1.26
N PRO A 120 14.15 -8.30 -1.52
CA PRO A 120 14.99 -7.51 -0.63
C PRO A 120 14.46 -7.37 0.81
N TYR A 121 13.15 -7.49 1.01
CA TYR A 121 12.47 -7.33 2.30
C TYR A 121 12.31 -8.65 3.07
N VAL A 122 12.39 -9.81 2.41
CA VAL A 122 12.22 -11.12 3.06
C VAL A 122 13.19 -11.33 4.24
N PRO A 123 14.50 -11.03 4.14
CA PRO A 123 15.43 -11.22 5.24
C PRO A 123 15.11 -10.36 6.48
N MET A 124 14.52 -9.18 6.29
CA MET A 124 14.24 -8.21 7.36
C MET A 124 12.79 -8.22 7.85
N VAL A 125 11.97 -9.17 7.38
CA VAL A 125 10.51 -9.20 7.63
C VAL A 125 10.15 -9.28 9.12
N VAL A 126 11.00 -9.88 9.94
CA VAL A 126 10.81 -9.92 11.40
C VAL A 126 11.18 -8.57 12.02
N ASP A 127 12.36 -8.06 11.67
CA ASP A 127 12.91 -6.83 12.25
C ASP A 127 12.02 -5.61 11.97
N ILE A 128 11.35 -5.53 10.81
CA ILE A 128 10.46 -4.41 10.51
C ILE A 128 9.27 -4.35 11.47
N PHE A 129 8.71 -5.50 11.88
CA PHE A 129 7.60 -5.55 12.83
C PHE A 129 8.08 -5.35 14.26
N GLU A 130 9.26 -5.87 14.61
CA GLU A 130 9.92 -5.57 15.89
C GLU A 130 10.16 -4.07 16.08
N ARG A 131 10.68 -3.37 15.06
CA ARG A 131 10.96 -1.93 15.11
C ARG A 131 9.73 -1.08 15.38
N VAL A 132 8.59 -1.44 14.80
CA VAL A 132 7.30 -0.73 15.04
C VAL A 132 6.60 -1.23 16.32
N GLY A 133 7.22 -2.15 17.07
CA GLY A 133 6.68 -2.71 18.31
C GLY A 133 5.49 -3.66 18.09
N ALA A 134 5.37 -4.26 16.90
CA ALA A 134 4.34 -5.23 16.55
C ALA A 134 4.85 -6.68 16.74
N HIS A 135 5.27 -7.01 17.97
CA HIS A 135 5.93 -8.28 18.31
C HIS A 135 5.14 -9.53 17.91
N GLU A 136 3.81 -9.55 18.15
CA GLU A 136 2.97 -10.69 17.75
C GLU A 136 2.96 -10.92 16.23
N ILE A 137 3.03 -9.85 15.44
CA ILE A 137 3.15 -9.95 13.98
C ILE A 137 4.57 -10.39 13.60
N ALA A 138 5.59 -9.93 14.33
CA ALA A 138 6.98 -10.35 14.09
C ALA A 138 7.16 -11.86 14.30
N ASP A 139 6.60 -12.42 15.37
CA ASP A 139 6.59 -13.87 15.64
C ASP A 139 5.87 -14.65 14.54
N LEU A 140 4.70 -14.19 14.11
CA LEU A 140 3.96 -14.78 12.99
C LEU A 140 4.78 -14.76 11.69
N MET A 141 5.41 -13.63 11.37
CA MET A 141 6.21 -13.47 10.15
C MET A 141 7.51 -14.28 10.18
N LYS A 142 8.08 -14.50 11.36
CA LYS A 142 9.23 -15.41 11.55
C LYS A 142 8.85 -16.83 11.15
N ALA A 143 7.73 -17.35 11.66
CA ALA A 143 7.24 -18.67 11.31
C ALA A 143 6.84 -18.75 9.82
N ALA A 144 6.15 -17.73 9.29
CA ALA A 144 5.77 -17.70 7.88
C ALA A 144 6.99 -17.70 6.93
N ARG A 145 8.08 -17.02 7.31
CA ARG A 145 9.36 -17.05 6.57
C ARG A 145 9.99 -18.44 6.65
N ARG A 146 10.07 -19.04 7.83
CA ARG A 146 10.60 -20.41 8.00
C ARG A 146 9.82 -21.42 7.15
N PHE A 147 8.50 -21.32 7.14
CA PHE A 147 7.64 -22.14 6.28
C PHE A 147 7.93 -21.95 4.79
N ALA A 148 8.20 -20.71 4.34
CA ALA A 148 8.59 -20.43 2.97
C ALA A 148 9.95 -21.08 2.62
N GLU A 149 10.92 -21.03 3.53
CA GLU A 149 12.25 -21.65 3.37
C GLU A 149 12.14 -23.18 3.28
N ILE A 150 11.31 -23.82 4.11
CA ILE A 150 11.06 -25.27 4.07
C ILE A 150 10.54 -25.68 2.68
N ILE A 151 9.56 -24.93 2.14
CA ILE A 151 9.01 -25.18 0.81
C ILE A 151 10.05 -24.94 -0.29
N GLU A 152 10.84 -23.88 -0.21
CA GLU A 152 11.86 -23.54 -1.21
C GLU A 152 12.97 -24.60 -1.27
N ASN A 153 13.38 -25.12 -0.11
CA ASN A 153 14.47 -26.08 0.02
C ASN A 153 14.03 -27.55 -0.08
N ASP A 154 12.73 -27.84 -0.20
CA ASP A 154 12.15 -29.19 -0.14
C ASP A 154 12.58 -29.92 1.16
N GLU A 155 12.62 -29.18 2.28
CA GLU A 155 12.93 -29.71 3.61
C GLU A 155 11.73 -30.53 4.15
N GLU A 156 12.01 -31.54 4.99
CA GLU A 156 10.95 -32.23 5.72
C GLU A 156 10.34 -31.27 6.73
N ASP A 157 9.01 -31.12 6.68
CA ASP A 157 8.23 -30.32 7.63
C ASP A 157 8.25 -30.99 9.00
N ASP A 158 9.08 -30.48 9.91
CA ASP A 158 9.21 -30.96 11.29
C ASP A 158 8.21 -30.23 12.21
N GLU A 159 7.25 -30.97 12.76
CA GLU A 159 6.25 -30.42 13.70
C GLU A 159 6.88 -29.79 14.96
N ASP A 160 8.13 -30.16 15.30
CA ASP A 160 8.89 -29.65 16.44
C ASP A 160 9.89 -28.52 16.07
N ASP A 161 9.77 -27.90 14.89
CA ASP A 161 10.65 -26.80 14.47
C ASP A 161 10.55 -25.60 15.45
N PRO A 162 11.65 -25.24 16.16
CA PRO A 162 11.63 -24.19 17.17
C PRO A 162 11.45 -22.79 16.57
N GLU A 163 11.67 -22.60 15.26
CA GLU A 163 11.41 -21.34 14.57
C GLU A 163 9.95 -21.17 14.17
N MET A 164 9.19 -22.26 14.07
CA MET A 164 7.76 -22.27 13.79
C MET A 164 6.90 -22.03 15.03
N GLY A 165 7.37 -22.44 16.22
CA GLY A 165 6.69 -22.21 17.49
C GLY A 165 5.24 -22.73 17.49
N ASP A 166 4.29 -21.90 17.94
CA ASP A 166 2.86 -22.26 17.97
C ASP A 166 2.23 -22.39 16.57
N TYR A 167 2.98 -22.02 15.51
CA TYR A 167 2.52 -22.03 14.11
C TYR A 167 2.98 -23.26 13.32
N SER A 168 3.54 -24.30 13.96
CA SER A 168 4.07 -25.49 13.27
C SER A 168 3.08 -26.25 12.38
N ARG A 169 1.77 -25.98 12.53
CA ARG A 169 0.71 -26.58 11.71
C ARG A 169 0.07 -25.64 10.70
N TYR A 170 0.56 -24.40 10.61
CA TYR A 170 -0.03 -23.38 9.74
C TYR A 170 0.43 -23.59 8.30
N ASN A 171 -0.50 -23.44 7.36
CA ASN A 171 -0.18 -23.17 5.96
C ASN A 171 -0.29 -21.66 5.66
N PHE A 172 0.05 -21.24 4.44
CA PHE A 172 -0.02 -19.81 4.07
C PHE A 172 -1.42 -19.19 4.17
N SER A 173 -2.51 -19.96 4.04
CA SER A 173 -3.85 -19.44 4.28
C SER A 173 -4.06 -19.12 5.76
N ASP A 174 -3.58 -19.97 6.66
CA ASP A 174 -3.66 -19.75 8.10
C ASP A 174 -2.81 -18.54 8.50
N PHE A 175 -1.55 -18.48 8.03
CA PHE A 175 -0.69 -17.31 8.23
C PHE A 175 -1.35 -16.02 7.71
N THR A 176 -1.95 -16.05 6.52
CA THR A 176 -2.61 -14.86 5.94
C THR A 176 -3.79 -14.41 6.80
N ASN A 177 -4.64 -15.34 7.25
CA ASN A 177 -5.80 -15.02 8.08
C ASN A 177 -5.40 -14.47 9.46
N GLU A 178 -4.37 -15.07 10.07
CA GLU A 178 -3.83 -14.62 11.35
C GLU A 178 -3.22 -13.22 11.20
N PHE A 179 -2.44 -12.97 10.15
CA PHE A 179 -1.85 -11.66 9.88
C PHE A 179 -2.92 -10.56 9.78
N VAL A 180 -3.98 -10.79 9.00
CA VAL A 180 -5.09 -9.82 8.87
C VAL A 180 -5.76 -9.56 10.22
N THR A 181 -5.89 -10.59 11.05
CA THR A 181 -6.45 -10.50 12.40
C THR A 181 -5.54 -9.68 13.32
N LEU A 182 -4.24 -9.96 13.33
CA LEU A 182 -3.25 -9.24 14.13
C LEU A 182 -3.12 -7.78 13.70
N VAL A 183 -3.12 -7.46 12.40
CA VAL A 183 -3.12 -6.07 11.91
C VAL A 183 -4.27 -5.27 12.52
N SER A 184 -5.45 -5.88 12.60
CA SER A 184 -6.66 -5.25 13.13
C SER A 184 -6.66 -5.14 14.66
N THR A 185 -6.13 -6.14 15.37
CA THR A 185 -6.19 -6.23 16.84
C THR A 185 -5.03 -5.54 17.55
N THR A 186 -3.85 -5.50 16.93
CA THR A 186 -2.62 -4.90 17.49
C THR A 186 -2.48 -3.41 17.18
N ASN A 187 -3.42 -2.84 16.41
CA ASN A 187 -3.41 -1.44 15.98
C ASN A 187 -2.12 -1.06 15.24
N LEU A 188 -1.73 -1.88 14.25
CA LEU A 188 -0.50 -1.68 13.46
C LEU A 188 -0.42 -0.28 12.84
N GLY A 189 -1.55 0.28 12.37
CA GLY A 189 -1.58 1.61 11.77
C GLY A 189 -1.13 2.72 12.73
N GLU A 190 -1.55 2.67 14.00
CA GLU A 190 -1.13 3.64 15.01
C GLU A 190 0.34 3.43 15.41
N LYS A 191 0.78 2.17 15.54
CA LYS A 191 2.20 1.83 15.79
C LYS A 191 3.10 2.37 14.70
N LEU A 192 2.70 2.21 13.44
CA LEU A 192 3.42 2.72 12.28
C LEU A 192 3.41 4.25 12.23
N THR A 193 2.29 4.89 12.57
CA THR A 193 2.19 6.35 12.70
C THR A 193 3.18 6.87 13.74
N GLN A 194 3.23 6.23 14.92
CA GLN A 194 4.16 6.62 15.98
C GLN A 194 5.62 6.40 15.57
N TYR A 195 5.93 5.26 14.94
CA TYR A 195 7.26 4.98 14.42
C TYR A 195 7.76 6.07 13.46
N VAL A 196 6.91 6.50 12.51
CA VAL A 196 7.26 7.56 11.56
C VAL A 196 7.53 8.88 12.28
N LEU A 197 6.74 9.25 13.29
CA LEU A 197 6.95 10.49 14.05
C LEU A 197 8.23 10.46 14.87
N ASP A 198 8.55 9.31 15.47
CA ASP A 198 9.76 9.12 16.28
C ASP A 198 11.05 9.14 15.42
N HIS A 199 10.94 8.78 14.14
CA HIS A 199 12.05 8.71 13.16
C HIS A 199 11.90 9.74 12.02
N LYS A 200 11.12 10.80 12.23
CA LYS A 200 10.74 11.77 11.18
C LYS A 200 11.91 12.35 10.37
N GLU A 201 13.06 12.56 11.03
CA GLU A 201 14.25 13.13 10.41
C GLU A 201 14.82 12.23 9.30
N ASP A 202 14.60 10.91 9.40
CA ASP A 202 15.03 9.94 8.40
C ASP A 202 14.24 10.07 7.09
N PHE A 203 13.07 10.71 7.13
CA PHE A 203 12.19 10.84 5.96
C PHE A 203 12.38 12.17 5.23
N TYR A 204 13.14 13.12 5.76
CA TYR A 204 13.28 14.43 5.13
C TYR A 204 14.29 14.42 3.98
N ASP A 205 13.92 15.02 2.85
CA ASP A 205 14.80 15.17 1.69
C ASP A 205 15.77 16.34 1.88
N THR A 206 17.03 16.10 1.53
CA THR A 206 18.08 17.13 1.53
C THR A 206 18.13 17.92 0.22
N ASP A 207 17.76 17.28 -0.89
CA ASP A 207 17.86 17.82 -2.24
C ASP A 207 16.48 17.80 -2.91
N ILE A 208 15.72 18.87 -2.69
CA ILE A 208 14.37 19.03 -3.23
C ILE A 208 14.46 19.83 -4.53
N PRO A 209 13.91 19.33 -5.66
CA PRO A 209 13.87 20.08 -6.90
C PRO A 209 13.20 21.45 -6.69
N ASP A 210 13.80 22.51 -7.22
CA ASP A 210 13.15 23.82 -7.29
C ASP A 210 11.86 23.68 -8.12
N GLU A 211 10.71 24.00 -7.53
CA GLU A 211 9.39 23.94 -8.20
C GLU A 211 9.26 24.94 -9.39
N ASP A 212 10.27 25.80 -9.65
CA ASP A 212 10.17 26.98 -10.52
C ASP A 212 11.02 26.94 -11.82
N LYS A 213 11.23 25.78 -12.46
CA LYS A 213 12.00 25.72 -13.74
C LYS A 213 11.31 25.14 -14.97
N GLU A 214 10.02 24.82 -14.90
CA GLU A 214 9.29 24.27 -16.06
C GLU A 214 8.04 25.07 -16.47
N GLY A 215 7.93 26.33 -16.04
CA GLY A 215 6.72 27.15 -16.23
C GLY A 215 6.84 28.39 -17.12
N ASP A 216 8.04 28.82 -17.56
CA ASP A 216 8.21 30.16 -18.16
C ASP A 216 9.14 30.19 -19.39
N GLU A 217 8.93 29.28 -20.34
CA GLU A 217 9.32 29.52 -21.74
C GLU A 217 8.13 29.19 -22.66
N ILE A 218 7.07 30.00 -22.56
CA ILE A 218 6.18 30.19 -23.71
C ILE A 218 6.96 31.07 -24.68
N ASP A 219 7.46 30.45 -25.74
CA ASP A 219 8.16 31.08 -26.86
C ASP A 219 7.25 32.14 -27.54
N GLU A 220 7.26 33.38 -27.01
CA GLU A 220 6.60 34.57 -27.58
C GLU A 220 7.26 35.04 -28.90
N LYS A 221 7.96 34.18 -29.64
CA LYS A 221 8.59 34.51 -30.92
C LYS A 221 7.87 34.00 -32.16
N ARG A 222 6.60 33.58 -32.05
CA ARG A 222 5.82 33.06 -33.19
C ARG A 222 4.50 33.75 -33.52
N ILE A 223 4.28 34.98 -33.06
CA ILE A 223 3.10 35.78 -33.45
C ILE A 223 3.50 37.19 -33.92
N SER A 224 4.53 37.30 -34.75
CA SER A 224 4.79 38.55 -35.50
C SER A 224 4.91 38.38 -37.02
N ASP A 225 4.81 37.16 -37.55
CA ASP A 225 5.05 36.91 -38.99
C ASP A 225 3.79 36.51 -39.78
N GLU A 226 2.60 36.54 -39.18
CA GLU A 226 1.33 36.38 -39.91
C GLU A 226 0.22 37.31 -39.39
N ILE A 227 0.37 38.64 -39.61
CA ILE A 227 -0.75 39.56 -39.92
C ILE A 227 -0.26 40.59 -40.95
#